data_AF-A0A9D6XW97-F1
#
_entry.id   AF-A0A9D6XW97-F1
#
_cell.length_a   1.000
_cell.length_b   1.000
_cell.length_c   1.000
_cell.angle_alpha   90.00
_cell.angle_beta   90.00
_cell.angle_gamma   90.00
#
_symmetry.space_group_name_H-M   'P 1'
#
loop_
_entity.id
_entity.type
_entity.pdbx_description
1 polymer ?
#
loop_
_entity_poly.entity_id
_entity_poly.type
_entity_poly.pdbx_seq_one_letter_code
_entity_poly.pdbx_strand_id
1 'polypeptide(L)'
;MTPAAIIKQATADGVQLELSPIGTIKATGKQAAVTRWLPLIRQHKPELLEALSGEPPNVPAAAPTTGPAERARLGDAVAPEAELIALVDAVADFHGFNPEQRAEAKQIALADLEAALECFRGLAAKQTGAEFKKRLQPTNGYTKRGNHA
;
A
#
# COMPACT_ATOMS: atom_id res chain seq x y z
N MET A 1 14.27 26.95 0.45
CA MET A 1 14.48 25.64 -0.22
C MET A 1 13.39 24.70 0.25
N THR A 2 12.85 23.82 -0.59
CA THR A 2 11.89 22.80 -0.12
C THR A 2 12.61 21.59 0.49
N PRO A 3 12.06 20.94 1.51
CA PRO A 3 12.69 19.78 2.16
C PRO A 3 12.93 18.62 1.17
N ALA A 4 12.01 18.40 0.22
CA ALA A 4 12.20 17.44 -0.86
C ALA A 4 13.39 17.78 -1.79
N ALA A 5 13.64 19.06 -2.06
CA ALA A 5 14.79 19.49 -2.84
C ALA A 5 16.11 19.34 -2.08
N ILE A 6 16.08 19.49 -0.75
CA ILE A 6 17.24 19.24 0.12
C ILE A 6 17.61 17.74 0.09
N ILE A 7 16.62 16.85 0.19
CA ILE A 7 16.84 15.39 0.12
C ILE A 7 17.43 14.98 -1.24
N LYS A 8 16.87 15.50 -2.34
CA LYS A 8 17.39 15.23 -3.70
C LYS A 8 18.83 15.72 -3.88
N GLN A 9 19.14 16.93 -3.44
CA GLN A 9 20.49 17.48 -3.58
C GLN A 9 21.50 16.79 -2.66
N ALA A 10 21.11 16.43 -1.43
CA ALA A 10 21.95 15.64 -0.53
C ALA A 10 22.30 14.30 -1.18
N THR A 11 21.30 13.63 -1.79
CA THR A 11 21.51 12.36 -2.49
C THR A 11 22.46 12.52 -3.69
N ALA A 12 22.31 13.61 -4.47
CA ALA A 12 23.20 13.92 -5.58
C ALA A 12 24.66 14.18 -5.14
N ASP A 13 24.85 14.71 -3.92
CA ASP A 13 26.15 14.93 -3.28
C ASP A 13 26.70 13.65 -2.61
N GLY A 14 25.95 12.53 -2.69
CA GLY A 14 26.32 11.24 -2.11
C GLY A 14 25.99 11.09 -0.62
N VAL A 15 25.01 11.84 -0.12
CA VAL A 15 24.48 11.79 1.26
C VAL A 15 23.03 11.31 1.23
N GLN A 16 22.79 10.11 1.73
CA GLN A 16 21.45 9.61 1.99
C GLN A 16 20.93 10.11 3.33
N LEU A 17 19.69 10.59 3.32
CA LEU A 17 18.96 11.00 4.51
C LEU A 17 17.86 9.98 4.79
N GLU A 18 17.87 9.40 5.98
CA GLU A 18 16.93 8.35 6.36
C GLU A 18 16.32 8.67 7.72
N LEU A 19 15.02 8.39 7.86
CA LEU A 19 14.31 8.58 9.11
C LEU A 19 14.56 7.36 10.00
N SER A 20 15.19 7.60 11.15
CA SER A 20 15.32 6.58 12.17
C SER A 20 13.98 6.34 12.88
N PRO A 21 13.71 5.11 13.35
CA PRO A 21 12.48 4.74 14.04
C PRO A 21 12.23 5.54 15.35
N ILE A 22 13.26 6.24 15.85
CA ILE A 22 13.19 7.13 17.00
C ILE A 22 12.84 8.60 16.63
N GLY A 23 12.43 8.87 15.38
CA GLY A 23 12.08 10.22 14.91
C GLY A 23 13.28 11.15 14.72
N THR A 24 14.45 10.60 14.38
CA THR A 24 15.65 11.39 14.07
C THR A 24 16.10 11.18 12.63
N ILE A 25 16.76 12.18 12.05
CA ILE A 25 17.30 12.10 10.70
C ILE A 25 18.73 11.58 10.79
N LYS A 26 19.01 10.45 10.13
CA LYS A 26 20.37 9.95 9.91
C LYS A 26 20.84 10.40 8.53
N ALA A 27 22.07 10.91 8.48
CA ALA A 27 22.76 11.24 7.25
C ALA A 27 23.91 10.24 7.04
N THR A 28 23.84 9.46 5.97
CA THR A 28 24.83 8.44 5.63
C THR A 28 25.50 8.83 4.31
N GLY A 29 26.83 8.86 4.28
CA GLY A 29 27.58 9.26 3.09
C GLY A 29 29.03 9.59 3.39
N LYS A 30 29.72 10.22 2.43
CA LYS A 30 31.09 10.72 2.65
C LYS A 30 31.08 11.74 3.78
N GLN A 31 31.95 11.60 4.78
CA GLN A 31 32.00 12.50 5.95
C GLN A 31 32.12 13.98 5.56
N ALA A 32 32.88 14.32 4.52
CA ALA A 32 32.98 15.70 4.04
C ALA A 32 31.63 16.26 3.55
N ALA A 33 30.86 15.44 2.84
CA ALA A 33 29.53 15.81 2.38
C ALA A 33 28.54 15.86 3.56
N VAL A 34 28.54 14.86 4.44
CA VAL A 34 27.68 14.84 5.64
C VAL A 34 27.91 16.08 6.52
N THR A 35 29.16 16.47 6.76
CA THR A 35 29.52 17.69 7.51
C THR A 35 29.02 18.96 6.84
N ARG A 36 29.04 19.02 5.51
CA ARG A 36 28.49 20.15 4.73
C ARG A 36 26.97 20.24 4.83
N TRP A 37 26.28 19.12 4.86
CA TRP A 37 24.81 19.05 4.92
C TRP A 37 24.25 19.18 6.34
N LEU A 38 25.01 18.79 7.37
CA LEU A 38 24.64 18.84 8.79
C LEU A 38 23.99 20.16 9.26
N PRO A 39 24.55 21.35 9.01
CA PRO A 39 23.93 22.61 9.42
C PRO A 39 22.59 22.87 8.72
N LEU A 40 22.48 22.47 7.45
CA LEU A 40 21.29 22.65 6.62
C LEU A 40 20.17 21.69 7.04
N ILE A 41 20.52 20.45 7.36
CA ILE A 41 19.62 19.44 7.94
C ILE A 41 19.12 19.89 9.31
N ARG A 42 19.98 20.49 10.14
CA ARG A 42 19.58 21.00 11.47
C ARG A 42 18.64 22.19 11.38
N GLN A 43 18.83 23.07 10.39
CA GLN A 43 17.96 24.22 10.14
C GLN A 43 16.57 23.78 9.67
N HIS A 44 16.50 22.79 8.79
CA HIS A 44 15.26 22.27 8.21
C HIS A 44 14.79 20.95 8.85
N LYS A 45 15.28 20.62 10.05
CA LYS A 45 15.00 19.33 10.71
C LYS A 45 13.50 18.99 10.83
N PRO A 46 12.62 19.89 11.32
CA PRO A 46 11.20 19.55 11.45
C PRO A 46 10.55 19.31 10.08
N GLU A 47 10.84 20.17 9.10
CA GLU A 47 10.29 20.06 7.73
C GLU A 47 10.79 18.79 7.01
N LEU A 48 12.04 18.39 7.25
CA LEU A 48 12.60 17.15 6.73
C LEU A 48 11.99 15.91 7.39
N LEU A 49 11.68 15.97 8.68
CA LEU A 49 10.98 14.88 9.37
C LEU A 49 9.57 14.69 8.80
N GLU A 50 8.84 15.77 8.51
CA GLU A 50 7.52 15.71 7.88
C GLU A 50 7.61 15.15 6.44
N ALA A 51 8.57 15.63 5.66
CA ALA A 51 8.81 15.15 4.30
C ALA A 51 9.23 13.67 4.24
N LEU A 52 9.94 13.17 5.26
CA LEU A 52 10.36 11.77 5.37
C LEU A 52 9.31 10.86 6.05
N SER A 53 8.41 11.41 6.89
CA SER A 53 7.38 10.63 7.61
C SER A 53 6.08 10.42 6.83
N GLY A 54 5.90 11.10 5.70
CA GLY A 54 4.95 10.64 4.67
C GLY A 54 3.66 11.44 4.50
N GLU A 55 3.72 12.76 4.38
CA GLU A 55 2.72 13.49 3.59
C GLU A 55 3.37 14.77 3.02
N PRO A 56 3.40 15.00 1.71
CA PRO A 56 3.84 16.29 1.18
C PRO A 56 2.87 17.38 1.65
N PRO A 57 3.31 18.44 2.37
CA PRO A 57 2.49 19.62 2.51
C PRO A 57 2.30 20.21 1.11
N ASN A 58 1.07 20.09 0.63
CA ASN A 58 0.50 20.79 -0.51
C ASN A 58 1.10 22.19 -0.67
N VAL A 59 1.98 22.37 -1.67
CA VAL A 59 2.38 23.69 -2.16
C VAL A 59 1.70 23.88 -3.52
N PRO A 60 0.89 24.93 -3.71
CA PRO A 60 0.25 25.16 -4.99
C PRO A 60 1.25 25.69 -6.02
N ALA A 61 1.00 25.30 -7.28
CA ALA A 61 1.47 25.92 -8.52
C ALA A 61 2.95 25.73 -8.91
N ALA A 62 3.21 24.72 -9.75
CA ALA A 62 3.53 24.94 -11.16
C ALA A 62 3.40 23.62 -11.94
N ALA A 63 2.67 23.68 -13.05
CA ALA A 63 2.09 22.61 -13.85
C ALA A 63 2.97 21.38 -14.16
N PRO A 64 2.33 20.22 -14.33
CA PRO A 64 2.55 19.43 -15.53
C PRO A 64 1.26 19.30 -16.35
N THR A 65 1.28 19.89 -17.54
CA THR A 65 0.43 19.49 -18.65
C THR A 65 0.87 18.09 -19.08
N THR A 66 0.03 17.07 -18.89
CA THR A 66 -0.15 15.82 -19.69
C THR A 66 -1.03 14.88 -18.85
N GLY A 67 -2.35 14.90 -19.00
CA GLY A 67 -3.09 13.81 -19.68
C GLY A 67 -4.17 13.23 -18.75
N PRO A 68 -5.27 12.66 -19.26
CA PRO A 68 -6.63 13.05 -18.85
C PRO A 68 -7.35 11.98 -18.02
N ALA A 69 -7.50 12.15 -16.70
CA ALA A 69 -8.50 11.41 -15.92
C ALA A 69 -8.72 11.95 -14.49
N GLU A 70 -8.36 13.21 -14.22
CA GLU A 70 -8.70 13.91 -12.97
C GLU A 70 -10.19 14.28 -12.95
N ARG A 71 -11.05 13.27 -13.05
CA ARG A 71 -12.49 13.43 -12.95
C ARG A 71 -13.11 12.36 -12.08
N ALA A 72 -12.60 12.20 -10.86
CA ALA A 72 -13.37 11.61 -9.77
C ALA A 72 -12.78 11.99 -8.41
N ARG A 73 -13.01 13.23 -7.97
CA ARG A 73 -13.12 13.50 -6.53
C ARG A 73 -14.58 13.28 -6.13
N LEU A 74 -14.77 12.66 -4.96
CA LEU A 74 -16.02 12.40 -4.25
C LEU A 74 -16.91 11.27 -4.84
N GLY A 75 -16.87 10.11 -4.21
CA GLY A 75 -17.93 9.11 -4.34
C GLY A 75 -17.42 7.69 -4.15
N ASP A 76 -18.08 6.97 -3.25
CA ASP A 76 -18.02 5.54 -2.98
C ASP A 76 -18.34 4.71 -4.23
N ALA A 77 -17.43 4.70 -5.20
CA ALA A 77 -17.46 3.82 -6.36
C ALA A 77 -16.04 3.28 -6.51
N VAL A 78 -15.77 2.17 -5.84
CA VAL A 78 -14.53 1.42 -6.06
C VAL A 78 -14.44 1.19 -7.57
N ALA A 79 -13.43 1.78 -8.21
CA ALA A 79 -13.24 1.58 -9.64
C ALA A 79 -13.24 0.07 -9.92
N PRO A 80 -13.96 -0.42 -10.93
CA PRO A 80 -14.07 -1.85 -11.19
C PRO A 80 -12.69 -2.53 -11.31
N GLU A 81 -11.69 -1.80 -11.80
CA GLU A 81 -10.29 -2.25 -11.82
C GLU A 81 -9.68 -2.38 -10.41
N ALA A 82 -9.94 -1.43 -9.51
CA ALA A 82 -9.46 -1.50 -8.13
C ALA A 82 -10.11 -2.67 -7.35
N GLU A 83 -11.39 -2.93 -7.60
CA GLU A 83 -12.09 -4.07 -7.03
C GLU A 83 -11.51 -5.40 -7.54
N LEU A 84 -11.26 -5.48 -8.85
CA LEU A 84 -10.64 -6.65 -9.47
C LEU A 84 -9.24 -6.91 -8.89
N ILE A 85 -8.42 -5.86 -8.76
CA ILE A 85 -7.07 -5.97 -8.19
C ILE A 85 -7.13 -6.50 -6.76
N ALA A 86 -8.04 -6.00 -5.94
CA ALA A 86 -8.22 -6.45 -4.57
C ALA A 86 -8.68 -7.92 -4.49
N LEU A 87 -9.60 -8.32 -5.36
CA LEU A 87 -10.09 -9.70 -5.44
C LEU A 87 -8.99 -10.68 -5.88
N VAL A 88 -8.22 -10.31 -6.90
CA VAL A 88 -7.08 -11.12 -7.36
C VAL A 88 -6.03 -11.25 -6.27
N ASP A 89 -5.74 -10.18 -5.52
CA ASP A 89 -4.78 -10.24 -4.42
C ASP A 89 -5.25 -11.14 -3.27
N ALA A 90 -6.54 -11.05 -2.90
CA ALA A 90 -7.14 -11.90 -1.87
C ALA A 90 -7.12 -13.39 -2.24
N VAL A 91 -7.46 -13.72 -3.50
CA VAL A 91 -7.38 -15.10 -4.00
C VAL A 91 -5.93 -15.57 -4.07
N ALA A 92 -5.02 -14.72 -4.54
CA ALA A 92 -3.62 -15.05 -4.64
C ALA A 92 -2.95 -15.30 -3.28
N ASP A 93 -3.34 -14.54 -2.26
CA ASP A 93 -2.91 -14.74 -0.88
C ASP A 93 -3.39 -16.09 -0.34
N PHE A 94 -4.68 -16.39 -0.50
CA PHE A 94 -5.28 -17.64 -0.05
C PHE A 94 -4.62 -18.88 -0.67
N HIS A 95 -4.23 -18.80 -1.93
CA HIS A 95 -3.60 -19.89 -2.67
C HIS A 95 -2.06 -19.87 -2.62
N GLY A 96 -1.45 -18.87 -1.99
CA GLY A 96 0.01 -18.76 -1.87
C GLY A 96 0.73 -18.46 -3.18
N PHE A 97 0.08 -17.78 -4.14
CA PHE A 97 0.70 -17.43 -5.42
C PHE A 97 1.84 -16.41 -5.25
N ASN A 98 2.90 -16.61 -6.03
CA ASN A 98 4.05 -15.71 -6.11
C ASN A 98 3.70 -14.36 -6.75
N PRO A 99 4.43 -13.27 -6.43
CA PRO A 99 4.12 -11.92 -6.91
C PRO A 99 4.17 -11.76 -8.43
N GLU A 100 5.00 -12.52 -9.14
CA GLU A 100 5.03 -12.53 -10.61
C GLU A 100 3.75 -13.13 -11.21
N GLN A 101 3.28 -14.26 -10.65
CA GLN A 101 2.02 -14.87 -11.08
C GLN A 101 0.82 -13.98 -10.76
N ARG A 102 0.88 -13.21 -9.66
CA ARG A 102 -0.12 -12.18 -9.34
C ARG A 102 -0.12 -11.06 -10.39
N ALA A 103 1.04 -10.62 -10.85
CA ALA A 103 1.15 -9.58 -11.86
C ALA A 103 0.59 -10.05 -13.21
N GLU A 104 0.94 -11.27 -13.65
CA GLU A 104 0.37 -11.86 -14.87
C GLU A 104 -1.15 -12.05 -14.77
N ALA A 105 -1.66 -12.58 -13.65
CA ALA A 105 -3.09 -12.74 -13.44
C ALA A 105 -3.84 -11.39 -13.49
N LYS A 106 -3.25 -10.33 -12.92
CA LYS A 106 -3.79 -8.96 -13.01
C LYS A 106 -3.83 -8.48 -14.47
N GLN A 107 -2.79 -8.74 -15.26
CA GLN A 107 -2.79 -8.33 -16.68
C GLN A 107 -3.82 -9.07 -17.52
N ILE A 108 -4.00 -10.37 -17.30
CA ILE A 108 -5.03 -11.17 -18.00
C ILE A 108 -6.43 -10.72 -17.60
N ALA A 109 -6.66 -10.46 -16.31
CA ALA A 109 -7.95 -10.03 -15.81
C ALA A 109 -8.33 -8.60 -16.23
N LEU A 110 -7.34 -7.71 -16.43
CA LEU A 110 -7.56 -6.37 -16.97
C LEU A 110 -7.90 -6.37 -18.46
N ALA A 111 -7.55 -7.43 -19.20
CA ALA A 111 -7.92 -7.55 -20.61
C ALA A 111 -9.42 -7.83 -20.82
N ASP A 112 -10.09 -8.44 -19.83
CA ASP A 112 -11.54 -8.70 -19.83
C ASP A 112 -12.15 -8.42 -18.43
N LEU A 113 -12.27 -7.13 -18.13
CA LEU A 113 -12.59 -6.64 -16.79
C LEU A 113 -13.97 -7.09 -16.29
N GLU A 114 -15.00 -7.07 -17.16
CA GLU A 114 -16.37 -7.42 -16.76
C GLU A 114 -16.53 -8.91 -16.46
N ALA A 115 -16.00 -9.80 -17.32
CA ALA A 115 -16.07 -11.24 -17.09
C ALA A 115 -15.20 -11.66 -15.89
N ALA A 116 -14.04 -11.01 -15.71
CA ALA A 116 -13.18 -11.27 -14.57
C ALA A 116 -13.87 -10.90 -13.25
N LEU A 117 -14.49 -9.71 -13.16
CA LEU A 117 -15.18 -9.27 -11.95
C LEU A 117 -16.33 -10.20 -11.54
N GLU A 118 -17.16 -10.64 -12.49
CA GLU A 118 -18.22 -11.62 -12.23
C GLU A 118 -17.66 -12.94 -11.67
N CYS A 119 -16.57 -13.43 -12.28
CA CYS A 119 -15.91 -14.68 -11.86
C CYS A 119 -15.31 -14.57 -10.45
N PHE A 120 -14.57 -13.49 -10.18
CA PHE A 120 -13.90 -13.27 -8.90
C PHE A 120 -14.88 -12.92 -7.78
N ARG A 121 -15.95 -12.16 -8.04
CA ARG A 121 -17.04 -11.94 -7.07
C ARG A 121 -17.70 -13.26 -6.68
N GLY A 122 -17.96 -14.13 -7.65
CA GLY A 122 -18.51 -15.47 -7.41
C GLY A 122 -17.59 -16.34 -6.55
N LEU A 123 -16.28 -16.30 -6.81
CA LEU A 123 -15.27 -16.98 -5.99
C LEU A 123 -15.19 -16.41 -4.57
N ALA A 124 -15.16 -15.08 -4.42
CA ALA A 124 -15.10 -14.42 -3.13
C ALA A 124 -16.36 -14.66 -2.28
N ALA A 125 -17.54 -14.69 -2.89
CA ALA A 125 -18.80 -15.06 -2.22
C ALA A 125 -18.78 -16.51 -1.71
N LYS A 126 -18.18 -17.43 -2.47
CA LYS A 126 -18.01 -18.83 -2.03
C LYS A 126 -16.97 -18.96 -0.90
N GLN A 127 -15.91 -18.17 -0.93
CA GLN A 127 -14.87 -18.17 0.11
C GLN A 127 -15.36 -17.56 1.43
N THR A 128 -16.06 -16.43 1.39
CA THR A 128 -16.70 -15.84 2.58
C THR A 128 -17.81 -16.73 3.12
N GLY A 129 -18.59 -17.39 2.26
CA GLY A 129 -19.54 -18.43 2.68
C GLY A 129 -18.88 -19.62 3.37
N ALA A 130 -17.69 -20.04 2.92
CA ALA A 130 -16.94 -21.14 3.54
C ALA A 130 -16.28 -20.74 4.88
N GLU A 131 -15.74 -19.53 4.99
CA GLU A 131 -15.21 -18.95 6.24
C GLU A 131 -16.33 -18.70 7.26
N PHE A 132 -17.47 -18.18 6.81
CA PHE A 132 -18.65 -17.99 7.64
C PHE A 132 -19.20 -19.34 8.12
N LYS A 133 -19.22 -20.37 7.26
CA LYS A 133 -19.60 -21.74 7.62
C LYS A 133 -18.57 -22.46 8.51
N LYS A 134 -17.28 -22.10 8.46
CA LYS A 134 -16.29 -22.55 9.46
C LYS A 134 -16.56 -21.94 10.83
N ARG A 135 -16.92 -20.65 10.90
CA ARG A 135 -17.30 -19.96 12.14
C ARG A 135 -18.67 -20.36 12.70
N LEU A 136 -19.61 -20.72 11.83
CA LEU A 136 -20.95 -21.22 12.18
C LEU A 136 -21.06 -22.75 12.26
N GLN A 137 -19.95 -23.47 12.18
CA GLN A 137 -19.89 -24.81 12.75
C GLN A 137 -19.57 -24.64 14.23
N PRO A 138 -20.57 -24.57 15.14
CA PRO A 138 -20.29 -24.98 16.49
C PRO A 138 -19.70 -26.37 16.36
N THR A 139 -18.58 -26.61 17.02
CA THR A 139 -18.09 -27.96 17.27
C THR A 139 -19.28 -28.75 17.80
N ASN A 140 -19.93 -29.51 16.91
CA ASN A 140 -21.09 -30.31 17.24
C ASN A 140 -20.50 -31.52 17.99
N GLY A 141 -20.07 -31.26 19.22
CA GLY A 141 -19.77 -32.24 20.25
C GLY A 141 -21.09 -32.94 20.53
N TYR A 142 -21.36 -33.93 19.69
CA TYR A 142 -22.54 -34.75 19.72
C TYR A 142 -22.74 -35.26 21.14
N THR A 143 -23.90 -34.89 21.68
CA THR A 143 -24.53 -35.40 22.88
C THR A 143 -24.31 -36.90 23.08
N LYS A 144 -23.80 -37.28 24.26
CA LYS A 144 -24.23 -38.53 24.90
C LYS A 144 -24.91 -38.20 26.23
N ARG A 145 -26.15 -37.74 26.11
CA ARG A 145 -27.14 -37.89 27.19
C ARG A 145 -27.43 -39.39 27.29
N GLY A 146 -26.87 -40.04 28.31
CA GLY A 146 -27.18 -41.40 28.72
C GLY A 146 -27.51 -41.37 30.21
N ASN A 147 -28.72 -40.90 30.50
CA ASN A 147 -29.37 -41.00 31.80
C ASN A 147 -29.79 -42.46 32.01
N HIS A 148 -29.47 -43.11 33.13
CA HIS A 148 -30.43 -43.88 33.94
C HIS A 148 -29.75 -44.56 35.15
N ALA A 149 -30.35 -44.28 36.31
CA ALA A 149 -30.50 -45.09 37.54
C ALA A 149 -29.26 -45.59 38.27
#